data_AF-A0A800JII5-F1
#
_entry.id   AF-A0A800JII5-F1
#
_cell.length_a   1.000
_cell.length_b   1.000
_cell.length_c   1.000
_cell.angle_alpha   90.00
_cell.angle_beta   90.00
_cell.angle_gamma   90.00
#
_symmetry.space_group_name_H-M   'P 1'
#
loop_
_entity.id
_entity.type
_entity.pdbx_description
1 polymer ?
#
loop_
_entity_poly.entity_id
_entity_poly.type
_entity_poly.pdbx_seq_one_letter_code
_entity_poly.pdbx_strand_id
1 'polypeptide(L)'
;NDYDSLLSSDIDAVAIATPPATHYEIALKFLEQSKDVFIEKPMTLASQDADELVRIAEANQCILMVGHLLLYQPAIDFIKNYLERGHLGKIYHLHQERLKLGRVRTVENVVWSLGIHD
;
A
#
# COMPACT_ATOMS: atom_id res chain seq x y z
N ASN A 1 -13.92 -17.47 7.70
CA ASN A 1 -13.84 -16.43 6.66
C ASN A 1 -13.24 -17.08 5.44
N ASP A 2 -14.09 -17.49 4.51
CA ASP A 2 -13.77 -18.43 3.45
C ASP A 2 -13.40 -17.69 2.16
N TYR A 3 -12.15 -17.28 2.06
CA TYR A 3 -11.51 -16.89 0.79
C TYR A 3 -10.70 -18.06 0.21
N ASP A 4 -10.76 -19.25 0.83
CA ASP A 4 -10.01 -20.44 0.37
C ASP A 4 -10.57 -20.94 -0.97
N SER A 5 -11.87 -20.74 -1.22
CA SER A 5 -12.46 -20.93 -2.55
C SER A 5 -11.85 -20.04 -3.64
N LEU A 6 -11.39 -18.83 -3.31
CA LEU A 6 -10.73 -17.94 -4.28
C LEU A 6 -9.29 -18.37 -4.57
N LEU A 7 -8.59 -18.92 -3.58
CA LEU A 7 -7.25 -19.49 -3.77
C LEU A 7 -7.28 -20.60 -4.84
N SER A 8 -8.25 -21.51 -4.75
CA SER A 8 -8.42 -22.59 -5.73
C SER A 8 -9.05 -22.17 -7.07
N SER A 9 -9.42 -20.90 -7.23
CA SER A 9 -10.06 -20.41 -8.46
C SER A 9 -9.06 -19.91 -9.50
N ASP A 10 -9.50 -19.82 -10.75
CA ASP A 10 -8.71 -19.39 -11.92
C ASP A 10 -8.57 -17.85 -12.03
N ILE A 11 -8.43 -17.17 -10.89
CA ILE A 11 -8.18 -15.72 -10.87
C ILE A 11 -6.68 -15.43 -10.95
N ASP A 12 -6.35 -14.35 -11.66
CA ASP A 12 -4.97 -13.87 -11.78
C ASP A 12 -4.54 -13.03 -10.56
N ALA A 13 -5.48 -12.29 -9.97
CA ALA A 13 -5.18 -11.28 -8.95
C ALA A 13 -6.28 -11.15 -7.88
N VAL A 14 -5.92 -10.60 -6.71
CA VAL A 14 -6.85 -10.26 -5.62
C VAL A 14 -6.63 -8.85 -5.09
N ALA A 15 -7.71 -8.19 -4.68
CA ALA A 15 -7.68 -6.94 -3.93
C ALA A 15 -8.10 -7.17 -2.46
N ILE A 16 -7.18 -6.92 -1.53
CA ILE A 16 -7.37 -7.11 -0.10
C ILE A 16 -7.72 -5.75 0.52
N ALA A 17 -8.99 -5.57 0.86
CA ALA A 17 -9.53 -4.37 1.51
C ALA A 17 -10.17 -4.70 2.88
N THR A 18 -9.55 -5.63 3.60
CA THR A 18 -10.01 -6.11 4.92
C THR A 18 -9.41 -5.24 6.05
N PRO A 19 -9.69 -5.51 7.34
CA PRO A 19 -8.99 -4.81 8.42
C PRO A 19 -7.46 -5.08 8.39
N PRO A 20 -6.60 -4.08 8.69
CA PRO A 20 -5.15 -4.18 8.50
C PRO A 20 -4.46 -5.37 9.19
N ALA A 21 -4.98 -5.80 10.34
CA ALA A 21 -4.47 -6.95 11.08
C ALA A 21 -4.57 -8.28 10.30
N THR A 22 -5.39 -8.33 9.25
CA THR A 22 -5.60 -9.54 8.42
C THR A 22 -4.82 -9.51 7.10
N HIS A 23 -4.22 -8.37 6.73
CA HIS A 23 -3.60 -8.20 5.41
C HIS A 23 -2.47 -9.19 5.17
N TYR A 24 -1.58 -9.37 6.14
CA TYR A 24 -0.41 -10.24 6.00
C TYR A 24 -0.80 -11.69 5.71
N GLU A 25 -1.63 -12.29 6.57
CA GLU A 25 -2.02 -13.71 6.41
C GLU A 25 -2.76 -13.97 5.10
N ILE A 26 -3.60 -13.04 4.65
CA ILE A 26 -4.33 -13.18 3.39
C ILE A 26 -3.36 -13.04 2.23
N ALA A 27 -2.54 -11.97 2.20
CA ALA A 27 -1.62 -11.70 1.11
C ALA A 27 -0.61 -12.83 0.92
N LEU A 28 -0.05 -13.35 2.02
CA LEU A 28 0.88 -14.47 2.00
C LEU A 28 0.32 -15.67 1.22
N LYS A 29 -0.91 -16.09 1.55
CA LYS A 29 -1.56 -17.23 0.90
C LYS A 29 -1.76 -17.04 -0.61
N PHE A 30 -2.10 -15.83 -1.06
CA PHE A 30 -2.29 -15.55 -2.50
C PHE A 30 -0.95 -15.47 -3.23
N LEU A 31 0.06 -14.80 -2.64
CA LEU A 31 1.39 -14.71 -3.22
C LEU A 31 2.06 -16.08 -3.33
N GLU A 32 1.92 -16.96 -2.33
CA GLU A 32 2.43 -18.35 -2.37
C GLU A 32 1.84 -19.17 -3.51
N GLN A 33 0.65 -18.81 -4.00
CA GLN A 33 0.00 -19.43 -5.16
C GLN A 33 0.29 -18.70 -6.48
N SER A 34 1.28 -17.82 -6.48
CA SER A 34 1.69 -17.02 -7.62
C SER A 34 0.57 -16.12 -8.19
N LYS A 35 -0.31 -15.59 -7.32
CA LYS A 35 -1.36 -14.65 -7.70
C LYS A 35 -0.92 -13.22 -7.39
N ASP A 36 -1.29 -12.28 -8.26
CA ASP A 36 -1.02 -10.86 -8.03
C ASP A 36 -1.88 -10.33 -6.87
N VAL A 37 -1.31 -9.46 -6.04
CA VAL A 37 -1.96 -8.94 -4.84
C VAL A 37 -1.92 -7.43 -4.80
N PHE A 38 -3.11 -6.82 -4.73
CA PHE A 38 -3.30 -5.45 -4.27
C PHE A 38 -3.72 -5.46 -2.80
N ILE A 39 -3.05 -4.69 -1.94
CA ILE A 39 -3.36 -4.58 -0.51
C ILE A 39 -3.68 -3.13 -0.17
N GLU A 40 -4.84 -2.89 0.45
CA GLU A 40 -5.13 -1.60 1.08
C GLU A 40 -4.12 -1.29 2.18
N LYS A 41 -4.01 -0.01 2.50
CA LYS A 41 -3.05 0.43 3.51
C LYS A 41 -3.55 0.23 4.96
N PRO A 42 -2.65 0.21 5.96
CA PRO A 42 -1.24 -0.11 5.81
C PRO A 42 -1.08 -1.55 5.30
N MET A 43 -0.03 -1.80 4.52
CA MET A 43 0.25 -3.10 3.91
C MET A 43 0.27 -4.23 4.96
N THR A 44 0.95 -4.00 6.08
CA THR A 44 1.00 -4.85 7.26
C THR A 44 1.12 -3.98 8.52
N LEU A 45 1.10 -4.59 9.71
CA LEU A 45 1.31 -3.88 10.98
C LEU A 45 2.78 -3.93 11.47
N ALA A 46 3.63 -4.74 10.85
CA ALA A 46 5.05 -4.87 11.15
C ALA A 46 5.89 -4.85 9.87
N SER A 47 7.04 -4.18 9.89
CA SER A 47 7.92 -4.07 8.72
C SER A 47 8.47 -5.42 8.27
N GLN A 48 8.73 -6.33 9.20
CA GLN A 48 9.24 -7.68 8.91
C GLN A 48 8.25 -8.48 8.05
N ASP A 49 6.95 -8.36 8.36
CA ASP A 49 5.88 -8.98 7.58
C ASP A 49 5.84 -8.41 6.16
N ALA A 50 6.03 -7.08 6.01
CA ALA A 50 6.07 -6.45 4.70
C ALA A 50 7.29 -6.92 3.88
N ASP A 51 8.48 -6.96 4.50
CA ASP A 51 9.72 -7.45 3.89
C ASP A 51 9.57 -8.91 3.42
N GLU A 52 8.86 -9.75 4.18
CA GLU A 52 8.56 -11.11 3.78
C GLU A 52 7.62 -11.18 2.57
N LEU A 53 6.52 -10.43 2.57
CA LEU A 53 5.60 -10.41 1.42
C LEU A 53 6.31 -9.93 0.14
N VAL A 54 7.19 -8.93 0.24
CA VAL A 54 8.00 -8.46 -0.90
C VAL A 54 8.89 -9.59 -1.42
N ARG A 55 9.62 -10.29 -0.54
CA ARG A 55 10.49 -11.41 -0.95
C ARG A 55 9.71 -12.53 -1.63
N ILE A 56 8.53 -12.85 -1.14
CA ILE A 56 7.69 -13.93 -1.71
C ILE A 56 7.12 -13.51 -3.06
N ALA A 57 6.65 -12.27 -3.19
CA ALA A 57 6.18 -11.73 -4.47
C ALA A 57 7.29 -11.75 -5.52
N GLU A 58 8.51 -11.33 -5.16
CA GLU A 58 9.68 -11.39 -6.06
C GLU A 58 10.03 -12.83 -6.45
N ALA A 59 10.06 -13.76 -5.49
CA ALA A 59 10.39 -15.16 -5.73
C ALA A 59 9.37 -15.86 -6.65
N ASN A 60 8.08 -15.51 -6.51
CA ASN A 60 7.00 -16.09 -7.30
C ASN A 60 6.67 -15.27 -8.57
N GLN A 61 7.41 -14.19 -8.82
CA GLN A 61 7.24 -13.31 -9.98
C GLN A 61 5.83 -12.69 -10.07
N CYS A 62 5.27 -12.32 -8.92
CA CYS A 62 3.95 -11.70 -8.81
C CYS A 62 4.05 -10.21 -8.54
N ILE A 63 3.00 -9.49 -8.91
CA ILE A 63 2.83 -8.09 -8.57
C ILE A 63 2.29 -8.00 -7.14
N LEU A 64 2.98 -7.24 -6.30
CA LEU A 64 2.52 -6.82 -4.99
C LEU A 64 2.40 -5.30 -4.95
N MET A 65 1.17 -4.80 -4.87
CA MET A 65 0.87 -3.37 -4.92
C MET A 65 0.16 -2.93 -3.64
N VAL A 66 0.62 -1.83 -3.05
CA VAL A 66 -0.04 -1.23 -1.89
C VAL A 66 -0.92 -0.05 -2.34
N GLY A 67 -2.08 0.12 -1.71
CA GLY A 67 -3.08 1.17 -1.97
C GLY A 67 -2.66 2.60 -1.64
N HIS A 68 -1.44 3.02 -1.98
CA HIS A 68 -0.97 4.41 -1.92
C HIS A 68 -1.54 5.25 -3.07
N LEU A 69 -2.87 5.34 -3.15
CA LEU A 69 -3.64 5.96 -4.25
C LEU A 69 -3.21 7.41 -4.56
N LEU A 70 -2.73 8.16 -3.56
CA LEU A 70 -2.31 9.56 -3.74
C LEU A 70 -1.11 9.70 -4.69
N LEU A 71 -0.24 8.68 -4.77
CA LEU A 71 0.93 8.69 -5.67
C LEU A 71 0.53 8.80 -7.14
N TYR A 72 -0.71 8.42 -7.49
CA TYR A 72 -1.24 8.42 -8.85
C TYR A 72 -2.12 9.65 -9.14
N GLN A 73 -2.13 10.65 -8.25
CA GLN A 73 -2.83 11.90 -8.53
C GLN A 73 -2.03 12.75 -9.53
N PRO A 74 -2.67 13.36 -10.55
CA PRO A 74 -1.98 14.18 -11.55
C PRO A 74 -1.12 15.31 -10.95
N ALA A 75 -1.52 15.85 -9.80
CA ALA A 75 -0.74 16.87 -9.09
C ALA A 75 0.59 16.33 -8.55
N ILE A 76 0.59 15.11 -7.99
CA ILE A 76 1.82 14.46 -7.48
C ILE A 76 2.73 14.09 -8.65
N ASP A 77 2.18 13.53 -9.71
CA ASP A 77 2.93 13.25 -10.94
C ASP A 77 3.54 14.52 -11.53
N PHE A 78 2.77 15.62 -11.58
CA PHE A 78 3.28 16.91 -12.04
C PHE A 78 4.44 17.42 -11.16
N ILE A 79 4.27 17.42 -9.83
CA ILE A 79 5.30 17.87 -8.90
C ILE A 79 6.58 17.04 -9.07
N LYS A 80 6.46 15.71 -9.13
CA LYS A 80 7.60 14.80 -9.34
C LYS A 80 8.33 15.13 -10.65
N ASN A 81 7.61 15.21 -11.76
CA ASN A 81 8.19 15.54 -13.06
C ASN A 81 8.85 16.94 -13.08
N TYR A 82 8.24 17.91 -12.41
CA TYR A 82 8.76 19.29 -12.33
C TYR A 82 10.10 19.34 -11.58
N LEU A 83 10.18 18.58 -10.47
CA LEU A 83 11.38 18.41 -9.66
C LEU A 83 12.49 17.66 -10.40
N GLU A 84 12.18 16.53 -11.03
CA GLU A 84 13.16 15.70 -11.77
C GLU A 84 13.80 16.45 -12.94
N ARG A 85 13.04 17.35 -13.57
CA ARG A 85 13.55 18.23 -14.64
C ARG A 85 14.38 19.42 -14.13
N GLY A 86 14.55 19.55 -12.81
CA GLY A 86 15.41 20.56 -12.20
C GLY A 86 14.87 21.99 -12.22
N HIS A 87 13.59 22.20 -12.50
CA HIS A 87 13.01 23.55 -12.62
C HIS A 87 13.07 24.36 -11.32
N LEU A 88 13.13 23.70 -10.16
CA LEU A 88 13.26 24.34 -8.85
C LEU A 88 14.72 24.43 -8.37
N GLY A 89 15.67 23.90 -9.13
CA GLY A 89 17.06 23.77 -8.68
C GLY A 89 17.19 22.84 -7.48
N LYS A 90 18.07 23.18 -6.54
CA LYS A 90 18.31 22.37 -5.34
C LYS A 90 17.16 22.55 -4.33
N ILE A 91 16.55 21.45 -3.92
CA ILE A 91 15.52 21.45 -2.87
C ILE A 91 16.20 21.50 -1.50
N TYR A 92 15.75 22.44 -0.67
CA TYR A 92 16.26 22.63 0.70
C TYR A 92 15.24 22.25 1.77
N HIS A 93 13.94 22.33 1.47
CA HIS A 93 12.87 22.11 2.43
C HIS A 93 11.59 21.65 1.73
N LEU A 94 10.86 20.74 2.39
CA LEU A 94 9.51 20.31 2.02
C LEU A 94 8.61 20.48 3.24
N HIS A 95 7.44 21.07 3.03
CA HIS A 95 6.42 21.27 4.06
C HIS A 95 5.07 20.79 3.55
N GLN A 96 4.38 19.98 4.36
CA GLN A 96 3.05 19.47 4.04
C GLN A 96 2.15 19.57 5.27
N GLU A 97 0.91 20.04 5.05
CA GLU A 97 -0.15 19.99 6.05
C GLU A 97 -1.31 19.16 5.51
N ARG A 98 -1.73 18.15 6.28
CA ARG A 98 -2.92 17.37 5.98
C ARG A 98 -3.97 17.55 7.05
N LEU A 99 -4.97 18.36 6.73
CA LEU A 99 -6.08 18.66 7.63
C LEU A 99 -7.31 17.84 7.24
N LYS A 100 -7.95 17.23 8.24
CA LYS A 100 -9.24 16.56 8.07
C LYS A 100 -10.17 16.96 9.21
N LEU A 101 -11.28 17.60 8.87
CA LEU A 101 -12.40 17.84 9.79
C LEU A 101 -13.13 16.49 9.96
N GLY A 102 -12.64 15.62 10.86
CA GLY A 102 -13.09 14.22 10.97
C GLY A 102 -13.37 13.74 12.39
N ARG A 103 -14.07 12.61 12.50
CA ARG A 103 -14.30 11.87 13.75
C ARG A 103 -12.98 11.36 14.35
N VAL A 104 -12.82 11.52 15.66
CA VAL A 104 -11.76 10.88 16.43
C VAL A 104 -11.90 9.37 16.28
N ARG A 105 -10.86 8.70 15.75
CA ARG A 105 -10.81 7.24 15.62
C ARG A 105 -10.19 6.68 16.90
N THR A 106 -10.74 5.56 17.39
CA THR A 106 -10.27 4.87 18.61
C THR A 106 -9.34 3.70 18.29
N VAL A 107 -9.36 3.21 17.05
CA VAL A 107 -8.60 2.01 16.61
C VAL A 107 -7.24 2.37 16.03
N GLU A 108 -7.12 3.55 15.40
CA GLU A 108 -5.88 4.01 14.77
C GLU A 108 -5.69 5.51 15.03
N ASN A 109 -4.43 5.94 15.12
CA ASN A 109 -4.08 7.35 15.34
C ASN A 109 -3.91 8.12 14.01
N VAL A 110 -3.63 9.42 14.09
CA VAL A 110 -3.45 10.29 12.90
C VAL A 110 -2.28 9.86 12.02
N VAL A 111 -1.21 9.33 12.61
CA VAL A 111 -0.02 8.87 11.87
C VAL A 111 -0.38 7.67 11.00
N TRP A 112 -1.09 6.68 11.55
CA TRP A 112 -1.52 5.49 10.81
C TRP A 112 -2.64 5.76 9.78
N SER A 113 -3.51 6.73 10.06
CA SER A 113 -4.66 7.01 9.20
C SER A 113 -4.34 7.98 8.06
N LEU A 114 -3.49 8.99 8.31
CA LEU A 114 -3.13 10.05 7.37
C LEU A 114 -1.65 10.02 6.99
N GLY A 115 -0.76 9.92 7.98
CA GLY A 115 0.69 10.06 7.79
C GLY A 115 1.32 9.01 6.86
N ILE A 116 0.75 7.80 6.78
CA ILE A 116 1.21 6.77 5.82
C ILE A 116 1.05 7.13 4.34
N HIS A 117 0.37 8.23 4.03
CA HIS A 117 0.23 8.74 2.68
C HIS A 117 1.20 9.88 2.37
N ASP A 118 1.81 10.44 3.40
CA ASP A 118 2.68 11.62 3.36
C ASP A 118 4.14 11.14 3.36
#